data_AF-A0A7Y5FXH2-F1
#
_entry.id   AF-A0A7Y5FXH2-F1
#
_cell.length_a   1.000
_cell.length_b   1.000
_cell.length_c   1.000
_cell.angle_alpha   90.00
_cell.angle_beta   90.00
_cell.angle_gamma   90.00
#
_symmetry.space_group_name_H-M   'P 1'
#
loop_
_entity.id
_entity.type
_entity.pdbx_description
1 polymer ?
#
loop_
_entity_poly.entity_id
_entity_poly.type
_entity_poly.pdbx_seq_one_letter_code
_entity_poly.pdbx_strand_id
1 'polypeptide(L)'
;MNHEHNDSNGHITVVSLELARPQGAQSFPFKTFLSFKPLIDLWRQYAADSNPLKSTIAKQMLSELIKAPALTQPVVEWEAIEKHKPLVEQLLSVVFPYAYWENVYAAAAVPFQLLPIYATPGFKLLNLISEKGGFNGGMNIEPAQAFLGRNLNAYSHILRRYYDV
;
A
#
# COMPACT_ATOMS: atom_id res chain seq x y z
N MET A 1 -7.55 -45.17 28.58
CA MET A 1 -8.96 -44.75 28.74
C MET A 1 -8.92 -43.28 29.11
N ASN A 2 -8.81 -42.41 28.11
CA ASN A 2 -8.72 -40.97 28.32
C ASN A 2 -9.93 -40.33 27.67
N HIS A 3 -10.74 -39.72 28.52
CA HIS A 3 -11.96 -39.03 28.23
C HIS A 3 -11.73 -37.84 27.29
N GLU A 4 -12.68 -37.67 26.37
CA GLU A 4 -12.93 -36.45 25.62
C GLU A 4 -13.16 -35.27 26.58
N HIS A 5 -12.54 -34.13 26.28
CA HIS A 5 -13.05 -32.83 26.73
C HIS A 5 -13.29 -31.97 25.48
N ASN A 6 -14.55 -31.55 25.38
CA ASN A 6 -15.16 -30.80 24.30
C ASN A 6 -14.81 -29.32 24.45
N ASP A 7 -13.99 -28.78 23.54
CA ASP A 7 -13.72 -27.34 23.49
C ASP A 7 -14.79 -26.64 22.64
N SER A 8 -15.93 -26.38 23.27
CA SER A 8 -16.86 -25.33 22.87
C SER A 8 -16.33 -23.98 23.36
N ASN A 9 -15.40 -23.39 22.61
CA ASN A 9 -15.07 -21.96 22.72
C ASN A 9 -14.68 -21.46 21.33
N GLY A 10 -15.45 -20.50 20.82
CA GLY A 10 -15.28 -19.84 19.52
C GLY A 10 -13.98 -19.03 19.42
N HIS A 11 -12.84 -19.71 19.48
CA HIS A 11 -11.53 -19.16 19.25
C HIS A 11 -11.41 -18.84 17.76
N ILE A 12 -11.73 -17.59 17.39
CA ILE A 12 -11.18 -17.00 16.17
C ILE A 12 -9.67 -16.98 16.40
N THR A 13 -8.95 -17.79 15.64
CA THR A 13 -7.49 -17.79 15.61
C THR A 13 -7.02 -16.40 15.15
N VAL A 14 -6.67 -15.54 16.09
CA VAL A 14 -6.03 -14.25 15.82
C VAL A 14 -4.61 -14.52 15.33
N VAL A 15 -4.42 -14.44 14.00
CA VAL A 15 -3.10 -14.55 13.38
C VAL A 15 -2.39 -13.20 13.49
N SER A 16 -1.38 -13.12 14.35
CA SER A 16 -0.39 -12.04 14.36
C SER A 16 0.40 -12.04 13.03
N LEU A 17 0.36 -10.94 12.28
CA LEU A 17 1.03 -10.78 10.98
C LEU A 17 2.53 -10.44 11.08
N GLU A 18 3.24 -10.94 12.09
CA GLU A 18 4.72 -11.08 12.01
C GLU A 18 5.17 -11.98 10.82
N LEU A 19 4.21 -12.50 10.05
CA LEU A 19 4.30 -13.30 8.83
C LEU A 19 4.36 -12.50 7.51
N ALA A 20 4.61 -11.17 7.52
CA ALA A 20 5.00 -10.47 6.29
C ALA A 20 6.40 -10.86 5.78
N ARG A 21 7.16 -11.65 6.55
CA ARG A 21 8.25 -12.49 6.06
C ARG A 21 7.78 -13.95 6.08
N PRO A 22 7.80 -14.67 4.96
CA PRO A 22 7.39 -16.08 4.92
C PRO A 22 8.30 -16.90 5.85
N GLN A 23 7.72 -17.44 6.91
CA GLN A 23 8.34 -18.51 7.71
C GLN A 23 7.70 -19.83 7.25
N GLY A 24 8.36 -20.52 6.31
CA GLY A 24 7.87 -21.76 5.67
C GLY A 24 7.78 -21.69 4.14
N ALA A 25 7.83 -22.86 3.48
CA ALA A 25 8.35 -23.15 2.14
C ALA A 25 7.71 -22.48 0.88
N GLN A 26 6.86 -21.45 1.00
CA GLN A 26 6.50 -20.63 -0.16
C GLN A 26 6.57 -19.15 0.17
N SER A 27 7.68 -18.54 -0.22
CA SER A 27 7.84 -17.09 -0.22
C SER A 27 7.10 -16.46 -1.40
N PHE A 28 6.72 -15.19 -1.26
CA PHE A 28 6.22 -14.44 -2.41
C PHE A 28 7.31 -14.43 -3.50
N PRO A 29 7.03 -14.88 -4.73
CA PRO A 29 8.06 -15.27 -5.69
C PRO A 29 8.73 -14.08 -6.41
N PHE A 30 8.24 -12.86 -6.16
CA PHE A 30 8.74 -11.65 -6.82
C PHE A 30 9.41 -10.70 -5.83
N LYS A 31 10.50 -10.07 -6.26
CA LYS A 31 11.02 -8.89 -5.59
C LYS A 31 10.11 -7.71 -5.91
N THR A 32 9.75 -6.95 -4.88
CA THR A 32 8.82 -5.81 -4.99
C THR A 32 9.47 -4.57 -4.45
N PHE A 33 9.25 -3.46 -5.13
CA PHE A 33 9.76 -2.15 -4.74
C PHE A 33 8.63 -1.13 -4.79
N LEU A 34 8.66 -0.19 -3.85
CA LEU A 34 7.83 0.99 -3.97
C LEU A 34 8.43 1.91 -5.03
N SER A 35 7.59 2.34 -5.97
CA SER A 35 7.93 3.38 -6.93
C SER A 35 6.80 4.39 -7.03
N PHE A 36 7.15 5.67 -6.94
CA PHE A 36 6.21 6.76 -7.16
C PHE A 36 6.07 7.15 -8.62
N LYS A 37 6.82 6.51 -9.54
CA LYS A 37 6.78 6.82 -10.97
C LYS A 37 5.36 6.88 -11.57
N PRO A 38 4.44 5.93 -11.32
CA PRO A 38 3.09 6.00 -11.89
C PRO A 38 2.32 7.25 -11.44
N LEU A 39 2.46 7.67 -10.18
CA LEU A 39 1.85 8.90 -9.68
C LEU A 39 2.50 10.14 -10.29
N ILE A 40 3.83 10.17 -10.40
CA ILE A 40 4.57 11.27 -11.02
C ILE A 40 4.15 11.42 -12.49
N ASP A 41 3.96 10.32 -13.21
CA ASP A 41 3.48 10.33 -14.60
C ASP A 41 2.05 10.87 -14.70
N LEU A 42 1.17 10.56 -13.74
CA LEU A 42 -0.16 11.17 -13.65
C LEU A 42 -0.09 12.69 -13.43
N TRP A 43 0.78 13.14 -12.52
CA TRP A 43 1.03 14.57 -12.31
C TRP A 43 1.59 15.27 -13.56
N ARG A 44 2.45 14.61 -14.35
CA ARG A 44 2.92 15.13 -15.64
C ARG A 44 1.79 15.30 -16.65
N GLN A 45 0.86 14.35 -16.72
CA GLN A 45 -0.34 14.50 -17.55
C GLN A 45 -1.17 15.69 -17.10
N TYR A 46 -1.33 15.89 -15.79
CA TYR A 46 -2.10 17.01 -15.24
C TYR A 46 -1.43 18.36 -15.52
N ALA A 47 -0.09 18.41 -15.52
CA ALA A 47 0.66 19.61 -15.88
C ALA A 47 0.51 20.00 -17.37
N ALA A 48 0.17 19.05 -18.24
CA ALA A 48 -0.11 19.26 -19.65
C ALA A 48 -1.61 19.47 -19.94
N ASP A 49 -2.47 19.44 -18.92
CA ASP A 49 -3.92 19.58 -19.05
C ASP A 49 -4.30 21.01 -19.45
N SER A 50 -5.33 21.16 -20.28
CA SER A 50 -5.85 22.46 -20.71
C SER A 50 -6.51 23.26 -19.57
N ASN A 51 -6.92 22.60 -18.49
CA ASN A 51 -7.47 23.26 -17.31
C ASN A 51 -6.36 24.03 -16.55
N PRO A 52 -6.42 25.37 -16.46
CA PRO A 52 -5.33 26.17 -15.89
C PRO A 52 -5.05 25.87 -14.42
N LEU A 53 -6.10 25.61 -13.62
CA LEU A 53 -5.96 25.30 -12.20
C LEU A 53 -5.23 23.97 -12.01
N LYS A 54 -5.68 22.94 -12.74
CA LYS A 54 -5.09 21.60 -12.69
C LYS A 54 -3.62 21.61 -13.15
N SER A 55 -3.33 22.27 -14.27
CA SER A 55 -1.95 22.41 -14.78
C SER A 55 -1.05 23.18 -13.82
N THR A 56 -1.53 24.26 -13.21
CA THR A 56 -0.73 25.08 -12.27
C THR A 56 -0.34 24.30 -11.03
N ILE A 57 -1.31 23.64 -10.38
CA ILE A 57 -1.06 22.82 -9.17
C ILE A 57 -0.09 21.69 -9.51
N ALA A 58 -0.27 21.05 -10.66
CA ALA A 58 0.59 19.95 -11.08
C ALA A 58 2.04 20.38 -11.37
N LYS A 59 2.23 21.52 -12.03
CA LYS A 59 3.57 22.09 -12.27
C LYS A 59 4.27 22.43 -10.96
N GLN A 60 3.56 23.00 -9.99
CA GLN A 60 4.10 23.27 -8.66
C GLN A 60 4.54 21.97 -7.98
N MET A 61 3.68 20.95 -7.95
CA MET A 61 4.00 19.63 -7.38
C MET A 61 5.25 19.00 -8.01
N LEU A 62 5.36 19.05 -9.35
CA LEU A 62 6.54 18.55 -10.07
C LEU A 62 7.81 19.35 -9.75
N SER A 63 7.70 20.66 -9.52
CA SER A 63 8.85 21.49 -9.13
C SER A 63 9.37 21.16 -7.74
N GLU A 64 8.49 20.80 -6.80
CA GLU A 64 8.90 20.35 -5.46
C GLU A 64 9.56 18.97 -5.50
N LEU A 65 9.12 18.06 -6.39
CA LEU A 65 9.77 16.76 -6.58
C LEU A 65 11.21 16.85 -7.07
N ILE A 66 11.56 17.87 -7.85
CA ILE A 66 12.95 18.11 -8.30
C ILE A 66 13.88 18.30 -7.09
N LYS A 67 13.37 18.91 -6.00
CA LYS A 67 14.12 19.13 -4.77
C LYS A 67 14.25 17.87 -3.90
N ALA A 68 13.51 16.81 -4.22
CA ALA A 68 13.48 15.55 -3.49
C ALA A 68 13.77 14.34 -4.42
N PRO A 69 14.95 14.26 -5.05
CA PRO A 69 15.25 13.23 -6.05
C PRO A 69 15.18 11.80 -5.51
N ALA A 70 15.31 11.60 -4.20
CA ALA A 70 15.15 10.31 -3.53
C ALA A 70 13.73 9.72 -3.72
N LEU A 71 12.69 10.55 -3.82
CA LEU A 71 11.31 10.10 -4.09
C LEU A 71 11.06 9.75 -5.55
N THR A 72 11.97 10.13 -6.46
CA THR A 72 11.84 9.91 -7.91
C THR A 72 12.58 8.68 -8.40
N GLN A 73 13.32 8.01 -7.50
CA GLN A 73 14.07 6.81 -7.83
C GLN A 73 13.13 5.65 -8.23
N PRO A 74 13.61 4.71 -9.06
CA PRO A 74 12.85 3.49 -9.38
C PRO A 74 12.47 2.69 -8.13
N VAL A 75 13.32 2.73 -7.11
CA VAL A 75 13.10 2.14 -5.78
C VAL A 75 13.18 3.26 -4.76
N VAL A 76 12.10 3.45 -3.99
CA VAL A 76 12.01 4.48 -2.96
C VAL A 76 12.15 3.81 -1.59
N GLU A 77 13.17 4.23 -0.84
CA GLU A 77 13.46 3.73 0.51
C GLU A 77 12.59 4.41 1.57
N TRP A 78 12.39 3.73 2.70
CA TRP A 78 11.55 4.21 3.80
C TRP A 78 12.03 5.56 4.36
N GLU A 79 13.34 5.75 4.49
CA GLU A 79 13.95 6.97 4.99
C GLU A 79 13.63 8.18 4.10
N ALA A 80 13.50 7.97 2.79
CA ALA A 80 13.12 9.02 1.86
C ALA A 80 11.65 9.43 2.04
N ILE A 81 10.77 8.46 2.31
CA ILE A 81 9.34 8.69 2.58
C ILE A 81 9.20 9.52 3.87
N GLU A 82 9.83 9.09 4.96
CA GLU A 82 9.76 9.78 6.25
C GLU A 82 10.34 11.20 6.17
N LYS A 83 11.52 11.35 5.55
CA LYS A 83 12.16 12.65 5.36
C LYS A 83 11.30 13.65 4.59
N HIS A 84 10.51 13.16 3.62
CA HIS A 84 9.71 13.99 2.72
C HIS A 84 8.21 13.76 2.90
N LYS A 85 7.76 13.39 4.11
CA LYS A 85 6.37 13.00 4.38
C LYS A 85 5.31 14.00 3.87
N PRO A 86 5.43 15.33 4.10
CA PRO A 86 4.44 16.28 3.57
C PRO A 86 4.35 16.26 2.04
N LEU A 87 5.49 16.09 1.35
CA LEU A 87 5.53 16.01 -0.10
C LEU A 87 4.93 14.69 -0.61
N VAL A 88 5.13 13.59 0.11
CA VAL A 88 4.49 12.30 -0.19
C VAL A 88 2.97 12.38 -0.01
N GLU A 89 2.48 13.04 1.04
CA GLU A 89 1.05 13.27 1.25
C GLU A 89 0.45 14.11 0.10
N GLN A 90 1.15 15.17 -0.30
CA GLN A 90 0.74 15.99 -1.46
C GLN A 90 0.76 15.18 -2.75
N LEU A 91 1.78 14.35 -2.98
CA LEU A 91 1.87 13.47 -4.15
C LEU A 91 0.66 12.51 -4.22
N LEU A 92 0.29 11.93 -3.09
CA LEU A 92 -0.81 10.98 -2.95
C LEU A 92 -2.19 11.64 -3.03
N SER A 93 -2.29 12.96 -2.82
CA SER A 93 -3.56 13.70 -2.91
C SER A 93 -4.27 13.57 -4.26
N VAL A 94 -3.54 13.21 -5.32
CA VAL A 94 -4.12 12.94 -6.64
C VAL A 94 -5.02 11.69 -6.65
N VAL A 95 -4.74 10.72 -5.77
CA VAL A 95 -5.52 9.48 -5.58
C VAL A 95 -6.41 9.57 -4.34
N PHE A 96 -5.98 10.33 -3.33
CA PHE A 96 -6.71 10.55 -2.07
C PHE A 96 -7.02 12.04 -1.90
N PRO A 97 -8.03 12.58 -2.59
CA PRO A 97 -8.30 14.02 -2.57
C PRO A 97 -8.64 14.50 -1.16
N TYR A 98 -8.06 15.64 -0.75
CA TYR A 98 -8.33 16.25 0.55
C TYR A 98 -9.82 16.61 0.76
N ALA A 99 -10.58 16.83 -0.32
CA ALA A 99 -12.02 17.09 -0.25
C ALA A 99 -12.81 15.93 0.40
N TYR A 100 -12.28 14.71 0.35
CA TYR A 100 -12.90 13.51 0.92
C TYR A 100 -12.11 12.92 2.08
N TRP A 101 -11.11 13.66 2.60
CA TRP A 101 -10.11 13.16 3.54
C TRP A 101 -10.70 12.53 4.81
N GLU A 102 -11.71 13.18 5.39
CA GLU A 102 -12.36 12.75 6.62
C GLU A 102 -13.37 11.61 6.41
N ASN A 103 -13.86 11.47 5.18
CA ASN A 103 -14.94 10.54 4.84
C ASN A 103 -14.46 9.28 4.11
N VAL A 104 -13.16 9.18 3.81
CA VAL A 104 -12.56 8.05 3.11
C VAL A 104 -11.67 7.28 4.08
N TYR A 105 -11.91 5.97 4.17
CA TYR A 105 -11.09 5.03 4.92
C TYR A 105 -10.17 4.32 3.94
N ALA A 106 -8.99 4.88 3.69
CA ALA A 106 -8.05 4.31 2.74
C ALA A 106 -6.60 4.39 3.20
N ALA A 107 -5.78 3.48 2.67
CA ALA A 107 -4.36 3.45 2.86
C ALA A 107 -3.66 3.08 1.55
N ALA A 108 -2.46 3.65 1.34
CA ALA A 108 -1.54 3.21 0.31
C ALA A 108 -0.47 2.36 0.97
N ALA A 109 -0.18 1.19 0.40
CA ALA A 109 0.79 0.25 0.91
C ALA A 109 1.88 -0.06 -0.11
N VAL A 110 3.02 -0.56 0.38
CA VAL A 110 4.08 -1.07 -0.49
C VAL A 110 3.50 -2.17 -1.39
N PRO A 111 3.78 -2.18 -2.71
CA PRO A 111 3.19 -3.14 -3.64
C PRO A 111 3.34 -4.59 -3.18
N PHE A 112 2.22 -5.32 -3.16
CA PHE A 112 2.13 -6.72 -2.71
C PHE A 112 2.58 -6.93 -1.24
N GLN A 113 2.58 -5.89 -0.42
CA GLN A 113 2.85 -5.97 1.01
C GLN A 113 1.73 -5.26 1.77
N LEU A 114 1.38 -5.77 2.94
CA LEU A 114 0.41 -5.15 3.84
C LEU A 114 1.11 -4.19 4.81
N LEU A 115 2.01 -3.38 4.25
CA LEU A 115 2.78 -2.36 4.97
C LEU A 115 2.38 -0.99 4.42
N PRO A 116 1.51 -0.25 5.12
CA PRO A 116 1.07 1.06 4.68
C PRO A 116 2.22 2.07 4.76
N ILE A 117 2.36 2.85 3.70
CA ILE A 117 3.24 4.03 3.66
C ILE A 117 2.48 5.32 3.92
N TYR A 118 1.15 5.24 3.88
CA TYR A 118 0.25 6.37 4.02
C TYR A 118 -1.16 5.87 4.34
N ALA A 119 -1.89 6.63 5.16
CA ALA A 119 -3.29 6.34 5.50
C ALA A 119 -4.05 7.63 5.80
N THR A 120 -5.32 7.67 5.40
CA THR A 120 -6.25 8.73 5.78
C THR A 120 -6.52 8.71 7.30
N PRO A 121 -6.94 9.82 7.92
CA PRO A 121 -7.25 9.87 9.34
C PRO A 121 -8.31 8.85 9.74
N GLY A 122 -9.40 8.75 8.96
CA GLY A 122 -10.44 7.76 9.16
C GLY A 122 -9.89 6.34 9.23
N PHE A 123 -8.98 5.97 8.31
CA PHE A 123 -8.36 4.64 8.33
C PHE A 123 -7.48 4.43 9.57
N LYS A 124 -6.71 5.43 9.99
CA LYS A 124 -5.87 5.36 11.20
C LYS A 124 -6.69 5.12 12.47
N LEU A 125 -7.88 5.71 12.57
CA LEU A 125 -8.79 5.54 13.73
C LEU A 125 -9.26 4.10 13.92
N LEU A 126 -9.35 3.32 12.83
CA LEU A 126 -9.73 1.91 12.93
C LEU A 126 -8.64 1.06 13.62
N ASN A 127 -7.44 1.64 13.81
CA ASN A 127 -6.27 0.99 14.39
C ASN A 127 -6.01 -0.39 13.77
N LEU A 128 -6.26 -0.53 12.47
CA LEU A 128 -6.27 -1.82 11.79
C LEU A 128 -4.89 -2.30 11.39
N ILE A 129 -3.83 -1.51 11.49
CA ILE A 129 -2.49 -1.92 11.08
C ILE A 129 -1.51 -1.80 12.25
N SER A 130 -0.73 -2.85 12.46
CA SER A 130 0.34 -2.88 13.46
C SER A 130 1.55 -2.07 13.00
N GLU A 131 2.32 -1.51 13.95
CA GLU A 131 3.55 -0.75 13.67
C GLU A 131 4.61 -1.57 12.91
N LYS A 132 4.56 -2.90 12.99
CA LYS A 132 5.49 -3.82 12.32
C LYS A 132 4.96 -4.32 10.96
N GLY A 133 3.84 -3.77 10.49
CA GLY A 133 3.09 -4.29 9.34
C GLY A 133 2.10 -5.39 9.76
N GLY A 134 1.03 -5.54 8.99
CA GLY A 134 -0.04 -6.51 9.29
C GLY A 134 -1.25 -5.93 10.00
N PHE A 135 -2.37 -6.67 9.97
CA PHE A 135 -3.64 -6.19 10.47
C PHE A 135 -3.85 -6.48 11.97
N ASN A 136 -4.19 -5.45 12.75
CA ASN A 136 -4.68 -5.61 14.11
C ASN A 136 -6.12 -6.14 14.07
N GLY A 137 -6.40 -7.21 14.80
CA GLY A 137 -7.73 -7.84 14.85
C GLY A 137 -7.92 -9.05 13.94
N GLY A 138 -6.91 -9.41 13.14
CA GLY A 138 -6.99 -10.51 12.18
C GLY A 138 -7.93 -10.18 11.01
N MET A 139 -7.58 -10.63 9.82
CA MET A 139 -8.55 -10.67 8.72
C MET A 139 -9.30 -11.99 8.83
N ASN A 140 -10.61 -12.01 8.52
CA ASN A 140 -11.36 -13.26 8.36
C ASN A 140 -11.00 -13.96 7.02
N ILE A 141 -9.70 -14.17 6.80
CA ILE A 141 -9.11 -14.75 5.59
C ILE A 141 -7.99 -15.67 6.04
N GLU A 142 -8.01 -16.91 5.58
CA GLU A 142 -6.93 -17.85 5.87
C GLU A 142 -5.60 -17.36 5.25
N PRO A 143 -4.46 -17.51 5.93
CA PRO A 143 -3.16 -17.07 5.41
C PRO A 143 -2.83 -17.61 4.02
N ALA A 144 -3.21 -18.86 3.72
CA ALA A 144 -3.02 -19.47 2.41
C ALA A 144 -3.84 -18.77 1.31
N GLN A 145 -5.07 -18.34 1.62
CA GLN A 145 -5.93 -17.60 0.69
C GLN A 145 -5.40 -16.18 0.45
N ALA A 146 -4.95 -15.49 1.51
CA ALA A 146 -4.31 -14.19 1.38
C ALA A 146 -3.02 -14.27 0.53
N PHE A 147 -2.22 -15.33 0.74
CA PHE A 147 -1.03 -15.59 -0.08
C PHE A 147 -1.38 -15.85 -1.54
N LEU A 148 -2.36 -16.71 -1.81
CA LEU A 148 -2.81 -17.04 -3.17
C LEU A 148 -3.34 -15.79 -3.89
N GLY A 149 -4.20 -15.00 -3.23
CA GLY A 149 -4.76 -13.77 -3.80
C GLY A 149 -3.66 -12.78 -4.21
N ARG A 150 -2.66 -12.59 -3.36
CA ARG A 150 -1.49 -11.75 -3.67
C ARG A 150 -0.69 -12.28 -4.88
N ASN A 151 -0.46 -13.59 -4.94
CA ASN A 151 0.24 -14.21 -6.08
C ASN A 151 -0.55 -14.03 -7.38
N LEU A 152 -1.84 -14.37 -7.37
CA LEU A 152 -2.71 -14.21 -8.54
C LEU A 152 -2.74 -12.76 -9.02
N ASN A 153 -2.80 -11.79 -8.11
CA ASN A 153 -2.76 -10.38 -8.46
C ASN A 153 -1.43 -10.00 -9.14
N ALA A 154 -0.29 -10.47 -8.61
CA ALA A 154 1.03 -10.22 -9.17
C ALA A 154 1.20 -10.84 -10.56
N TYR A 155 0.84 -12.13 -10.72
CA TYR A 155 0.86 -12.79 -12.02
C TYR A 155 -0.08 -12.11 -13.01
N SER A 156 -1.29 -11.73 -12.61
CA SER A 156 -2.23 -11.02 -13.46
C SER A 156 -1.67 -9.69 -13.95
N HIS A 157 -0.99 -8.94 -13.08
CA HIS A 157 -0.30 -7.71 -13.48
C HIS A 157 0.83 -7.96 -14.49
N ILE A 158 1.63 -9.01 -14.31
CA ILE A 158 2.71 -9.38 -15.24
C ILE A 158 2.13 -9.80 -16.60
N LEU A 159 1.12 -10.67 -16.58
CA LEU A 159 0.45 -11.16 -17.79
C LEU A 159 -0.15 -10.01 -18.59
N ARG A 160 -0.91 -9.12 -17.94
CA ARG A 160 -1.47 -7.92 -18.58
C ARG A 160 -0.40 -7.00 -19.17
N ARG A 161 0.75 -6.88 -18.49
CA ARG A 161 1.78 -5.90 -18.86
C ARG A 161 2.68 -6.34 -20.01
N TYR A 162 2.94 -7.64 -20.10
CA TYR A 162 3.95 -8.22 -21.00
C TYR A 162 3.39 -9.22 -22.01
N TYR A 163 2.16 -9.71 -21.81
CA TYR A 163 1.54 -10.75 -22.63
C TYR A 163 0.15 -10.37 -23.14
N ASP A 164 -0.37 -9.18 -22.81
CA ASP A 164 -1.68 -8.65 -23.24
C ASP A 164 -2.87 -9.60 -22.98
N VAL A 165 -2.80 -10.36 -21.87
CA VAL A 165 -3.87 -11.24 -21.36
C VAL A 165 -4.76 -10.52 -20.34
#